data_AF-A0A1P8AM33-F1
#
_entry.id   AF-A0A1P8AM33-F1
#
_cell.length_a   1.000
_cell.length_b   1.000
_cell.length_c   1.000
_cell.angle_alpha   90.00
_cell.angle_beta   90.00
_cell.angle_gamma   90.00
#
_symmetry.space_group_name_H-M   'P 1'
#
loop_
_entity.id
_entity.type
_entity.pdbx_description
1 polymer ?
#
loop_
_entity_poly.entity_id
_entity_poly.type
_entity_poly.pdbx_seq_one_letter_code
_entity_poly.pdbx_strand_id
1 'polypeptide(L)'
;MREEQVSDCGSITLEEWNGSSSTKLFKTATITASSSLSIQRSANRFNHVWRRVLQAFVPEGFPGSVTPDYVGFQLWDTLQGLSTYTKMMLSTQALLSAIGVGEKSATVIGATFQWFLRDFTGMLGGILFTFYQGSNLDSNAKMWRLVADLMNDIGMLMDLLSPLFPSAFIVVVCLGSLSRSFTGVASGATRAALTQHFALQDNAADISAKEGSQETMATMMGMSLGMLLARFTSGNPMAIWLSFLSLTVFHMYANYRAVRCLVLNSLNFERSSILLTHFIQTGQVLSPEQVSSMEGVLPLWATSLRSTNSKPLHKRVQLGVRVSSLPRLDMLQLLNGVGASSYKNGLIDLFFHNLSRTLVSLSILDVSSVLVCCCTLLQLSIYWLT
;
A
#
# COMPACT_ATOMS: atom_id res chain seq x y z
N MET A 1 -73.88 41.12 -0.11
CA MET A 1 -72.60 40.90 0.58
C MET A 1 -72.50 39.42 0.86
N ARG A 2 -71.68 38.71 0.08
CA ARG A 2 -71.38 37.30 0.29
C ARG A 2 -69.88 37.25 0.49
N GLU A 3 -69.47 36.90 1.71
CA GLU A 3 -68.09 36.70 2.11
C GLU A 3 -67.46 35.65 1.18
N GLU A 4 -66.39 36.01 0.49
CA GLU A 4 -65.52 35.04 -0.18
C GLU A 4 -64.66 34.36 0.90
N GLN A 5 -64.94 33.08 1.09
CA GLN A 5 -64.13 32.18 1.91
C GLN A 5 -62.69 32.14 1.38
N VAL A 6 -61.75 32.47 2.26
CA VAL A 6 -60.32 32.20 2.09
C VAL A 6 -60.15 30.70 1.83
N SER A 7 -59.50 30.36 0.72
CA SER A 7 -59.21 28.99 0.33
C SER A 7 -58.29 28.31 1.33
N ASP A 8 -58.67 27.09 1.71
CA ASP A 8 -57.97 26.20 2.63
C ASP A 8 -56.58 25.86 2.06
N CYS A 9 -55.52 26.41 2.67
CA CYS A 9 -54.13 26.14 2.26
C CYS A 9 -53.74 24.77 2.79
N GLY A 10 -53.84 23.74 1.94
CA GLY A 10 -53.50 22.36 2.28
C GLY A 10 -52.09 22.23 2.86
N SER A 11 -51.95 21.47 3.95
CA SER A 11 -50.67 21.26 4.60
C SER A 11 -49.70 20.49 3.68
N ILE A 12 -48.54 21.07 3.40
CA ILE A 12 -47.47 20.44 2.61
C ILE A 12 -46.49 19.78 3.58
N THR A 13 -46.23 18.48 3.39
CA THR A 13 -45.19 17.75 4.13
C THR A 13 -44.07 17.36 3.17
N LEU A 14 -42.85 17.80 3.47
CA LEU A 14 -41.65 17.51 2.70
C LEU A 14 -40.68 16.70 3.57
N GLU A 15 -40.23 15.57 3.05
CA GLU A 15 -39.29 14.71 3.73
C GLU A 15 -37.89 14.87 3.13
N GLU A 16 -36.93 15.25 3.96
CA GLU A 16 -35.53 15.32 3.57
C GLU A 16 -34.87 13.97 3.85
N TRP A 17 -34.33 13.32 2.82
CA TRP A 17 -33.65 12.03 2.91
C TRP A 17 -32.18 12.18 2.52
N ASN A 18 -31.29 11.45 3.19
CA ASN A 18 -29.86 11.43 2.89
C ASN A 18 -29.35 9.98 2.91
N GLY A 19 -28.43 9.64 2.01
CA GLY A 19 -27.89 8.29 1.87
C GLY A 19 -26.79 8.23 0.83
N SER A 20 -25.87 7.28 0.99
CA SER A 20 -24.77 7.03 0.05
C SER A 20 -25.16 6.14 -1.14
N SER A 21 -26.41 5.68 -1.20
CA SER A 21 -26.99 4.96 -2.34
C SER A 21 -28.52 5.08 -2.32
N SER A 22 -29.17 4.82 -3.45
CA SER A 22 -30.64 4.78 -3.56
C SER A 22 -31.30 3.75 -2.65
N THR A 23 -30.54 2.75 -2.18
CA THR A 23 -30.99 1.67 -1.30
C THR A 23 -30.69 1.88 0.19
N LYS A 24 -29.93 2.93 0.55
CA LYS A 24 -29.52 3.23 1.93
C LYS A 24 -29.86 4.67 2.32
N LEU A 25 -31.11 5.06 2.09
CA LEU A 25 -31.61 6.38 2.48
C LEU A 25 -32.14 6.34 3.92
N PHE A 26 -31.81 7.35 4.71
CA PHE A 26 -32.43 7.60 5.99
C PHE A 26 -33.08 8.98 6.00
N LYS A 27 -34.24 9.09 6.65
CA LYS A 27 -34.97 10.34 6.76
C LYS A 27 -34.23 11.29 7.71
N THR A 28 -33.74 12.41 7.19
CA THR A 28 -32.97 13.43 7.92
C THR A 28 -33.89 14.42 8.63
N ALA A 29 -34.95 14.86 7.96
CA ALA A 29 -35.93 15.79 8.52
C ALA A 29 -37.33 15.60 7.91
N THR A 30 -38.35 15.96 8.69
CA THR A 30 -39.72 16.20 8.19
C THR A 30 -39.98 17.69 8.31
N ILE A 31 -40.30 18.34 7.20
CA ILE A 31 -40.67 19.75 7.13
C ILE A 31 -42.16 19.80 6.85
N THR A 32 -42.94 20.35 7.78
CA THR A 32 -44.40 20.47 7.62
C THR A 32 -44.74 21.95 7.58
N ALA A 33 -45.37 22.37 6.49
CA ALA A 33 -45.85 23.73 6.26
C ALA A 33 -47.39 23.73 6.17
N SER A 34 -48.02 24.39 7.13
CA SER A 34 -49.47 24.68 7.11
C SER A 34 -49.66 26.19 7.35
N SER A 35 -50.01 26.60 8.57
CA SER A 35 -50.05 28.02 9.01
C SER A 35 -48.73 28.49 9.64
N SER A 36 -47.82 27.56 9.98
CA SER A 36 -46.47 27.82 10.46
C SER A 36 -45.51 26.77 9.92
N LEU A 37 -44.22 27.12 9.80
CA LEU A 37 -43.17 26.21 9.35
C LEU A 37 -42.62 25.43 10.54
N SER A 38 -42.77 24.10 10.54
CA SER A 38 -42.19 23.22 11.56
C SER A 38 -41.16 22.26 10.95
N ILE A 39 -40.01 22.14 11.60
CA ILE A 39 -38.91 21.27 11.15
C ILE A 39 -38.60 20.25 12.26
N GLN A 40 -38.94 18.99 12.02
CA GLN A 40 -38.65 17.89 12.94
C GLN A 40 -37.50 17.03 12.39
N ARG A 41 -36.31 17.18 12.98
CA ARG A 41 -35.11 16.41 12.58
C ARG A 41 -35.16 15.02 13.21
N SER A 42 -35.02 13.97 12.38
CA SER A 42 -35.34 12.59 12.79
C SER A 42 -34.19 11.87 13.54
N ALA A 43 -32.93 12.28 13.38
CA ALA A 43 -31.82 11.58 14.02
C ALA A 43 -31.23 12.31 15.23
N ASN A 44 -30.77 11.51 16.20
CA ASN A 44 -29.90 11.95 17.28
C ASN A 44 -28.72 12.75 16.70
N ARG A 45 -28.58 14.02 17.10
CA ARG A 45 -27.48 14.91 16.67
C ARG A 45 -26.11 14.24 16.82
N PHE A 46 -25.93 13.45 17.88
CA PHE A 46 -24.72 12.66 18.11
C PHE A 46 -24.45 11.62 17.01
N ASN A 47 -25.46 10.86 16.59
CA ASN A 47 -25.32 9.86 15.51
C ASN A 47 -25.10 10.50 14.14
N HIS A 48 -25.58 11.73 13.93
CA HIS A 48 -25.24 12.48 12.71
C HIS A 48 -23.81 12.98 12.74
N VAL A 49 -23.37 13.59 13.84
CA VAL A 49 -21.99 14.08 13.98
C VAL A 49 -21.00 12.92 13.91
N TRP A 50 -21.25 11.82 14.63
CA TRP A 50 -20.40 10.64 14.59
C TRP A 50 -20.32 10.01 13.19
N ARG A 51 -21.43 9.92 12.45
CA ARG A 51 -21.41 9.48 11.05
C ARG A 51 -20.61 10.41 10.16
N ARG A 52 -20.72 11.73 10.34
CA ARG A 52 -19.93 12.72 9.58
C ARG A 52 -18.43 12.61 9.89
N VAL A 53 -18.07 12.33 11.14
CA VAL A 53 -16.69 12.06 11.55
C VAL A 53 -16.19 10.79 10.88
N LEU A 54 -16.94 9.68 10.95
CA LEU A 54 -16.55 8.43 10.29
C LEU A 54 -16.40 8.60 8.77
N GLN A 55 -17.27 9.37 8.12
CA GLN A 55 -17.17 9.71 6.69
C GLN A 55 -15.88 10.45 6.32
N ALA A 56 -15.16 11.06 7.27
CA ALA A 56 -13.84 11.63 7.00
C ALA A 56 -12.74 10.57 6.89
N PHE A 57 -12.96 9.38 7.46
CA PHE A 57 -11.96 8.32 7.56
C PHE A 57 -12.28 7.09 6.73
N VAL A 58 -13.53 6.84 6.33
CA VAL A 58 -13.88 5.68 5.49
C VAL A 58 -14.41 6.12 4.13
N PRO A 59 -14.14 5.33 3.06
CA PRO A 59 -14.65 5.63 1.72
C PRO A 59 -16.18 5.63 1.66
N GLU A 60 -16.73 6.38 0.71
CA GLU A 60 -18.15 6.34 0.40
C GLU A 60 -18.56 4.92 -0.04
N GLY A 61 -19.73 4.46 0.42
CA GLY A 61 -20.20 3.10 0.15
C GLY A 61 -19.60 2.00 1.04
N PHE A 62 -18.72 2.35 1.98
CA PHE A 62 -18.12 1.40 2.93
C PHE A 62 -19.19 0.59 3.69
N PRO A 63 -18.98 -0.72 3.93
CA PRO A 63 -17.79 -1.51 3.55
C PRO A 63 -17.82 -2.08 2.12
N GLY A 64 -18.90 -1.91 1.36
CA GLY A 64 -19.07 -2.58 0.06
C GLY A 64 -18.32 -1.94 -1.12
N SER A 65 -17.69 -0.79 -0.91
CA SER A 65 -16.92 -0.06 -1.93
C SER A 65 -15.42 -0.36 -1.89
N VAL A 66 -14.97 -1.17 -0.93
CA VAL A 66 -13.58 -1.58 -0.77
C VAL A 66 -13.43 -3.08 -0.67
N THR A 67 -12.25 -3.61 -1.00
CA THR A 67 -11.96 -5.04 -0.84
C THR A 67 -12.03 -5.48 0.63
N PRO A 68 -12.33 -6.77 0.91
CA PRO A 68 -12.49 -7.27 2.28
C PRO A 68 -11.25 -7.13 3.18
N ASP A 69 -10.05 -7.08 2.60
CA ASP A 69 -8.77 -6.95 3.30
C ASP A 69 -8.43 -5.51 3.72
N TYR A 70 -9.19 -4.49 3.25
CA TYR A 70 -8.95 -3.08 3.54
C TYR A 70 -8.87 -2.77 5.04
N VAL A 71 -9.87 -3.20 5.82
CA VAL A 71 -9.95 -2.86 7.25
C VAL A 71 -8.80 -3.48 8.04
N GLY A 72 -8.50 -4.74 7.76
CA GLY A 72 -7.40 -5.46 8.41
C GLY A 72 -6.06 -4.78 8.11
N PHE A 73 -5.84 -4.42 6.86
CA PHE A 73 -4.65 -3.68 6.44
C PHE A 73 -4.56 -2.30 7.12
N GLN A 74 -5.61 -1.47 7.04
CA GLN A 74 -5.60 -0.10 7.57
C GLN A 74 -5.39 -0.04 9.08
N LEU A 75 -5.91 -1.03 9.82
CA LEU A 75 -5.66 -1.11 11.26
C LEU A 75 -4.17 -1.28 11.57
N TRP A 76 -3.51 -2.23 10.90
CA TRP A 76 -2.09 -2.48 11.11
C TRP A 76 -1.20 -1.38 10.54
N ASP A 77 -1.57 -0.80 9.40
CA ASP A 77 -0.90 0.36 8.79
C ASP A 77 -0.97 1.59 9.70
N THR A 78 -2.14 1.86 10.31
CA THR A 78 -2.29 2.95 11.29
C THR A 78 -1.43 2.73 12.54
N LEU A 79 -1.37 1.50 13.07
CA LEU A 79 -0.52 1.17 14.22
C LEU A 79 0.98 1.29 13.87
N GLN A 80 1.35 0.88 12.66
CA GLN A 80 2.70 1.06 12.11
C GLN A 80 3.04 2.55 12.01
N GLY A 81 2.17 3.36 11.39
CA GLY A 81 2.32 4.80 11.27
C GLY A 81 2.45 5.50 12.63
N LEU A 82 1.61 5.16 13.60
CA LEU A 82 1.71 5.69 14.97
C LEU A 82 3.09 5.45 15.58
N SER A 83 3.65 4.25 15.40
CA SER A 83 5.01 3.92 15.87
C SER A 83 6.07 4.74 15.16
N THR A 84 5.97 4.87 13.83
CA THR A 84 6.87 5.70 13.00
C THR A 84 6.93 7.13 13.52
N TYR A 85 5.78 7.80 13.66
CA TYR A 85 5.73 9.20 14.07
C TYR A 85 6.16 9.40 15.54
N THR A 86 5.94 8.40 16.40
CA THR A 86 6.46 8.42 17.78
C THR A 86 7.98 8.39 17.80
N LYS A 87 8.60 7.44 17.06
CA LYS A 87 10.06 7.33 16.95
C LYS A 87 10.69 8.54 16.27
N MET A 88 10.01 9.10 15.27
CA MET A 88 10.47 10.27 14.54
C MET A 88 10.75 11.45 15.47
N MET A 89 10.00 11.62 16.57
CA MET A 89 10.28 12.68 17.54
C MET A 89 11.60 12.44 18.29
N LEU A 90 11.89 11.19 18.68
CA LEU A 90 13.16 10.84 19.33
C LEU A 90 14.35 11.04 18.38
N SER A 91 14.24 10.57 17.14
CA SER A 91 15.31 10.74 16.15
C SER A 91 15.50 12.21 15.75
N THR A 92 14.42 12.98 15.63
CA THR A 92 14.48 14.43 15.35
C THR A 92 15.18 15.18 16.48
N GLN A 93 14.86 14.89 17.73
CA GLN A 93 15.53 15.52 18.87
C GLN A 93 17.04 15.25 18.85
N ALA A 94 17.45 13.99 18.60
CA ALA A 94 18.86 13.63 18.48
C ALA A 94 19.55 14.38 17.32
N LEU A 95 18.93 14.38 16.14
CA LEU A 95 19.46 15.09 14.97
C LEU A 95 19.63 16.59 15.22
N LEU A 96 18.63 17.25 15.83
CA LEU A 96 18.71 18.68 16.18
C LEU A 96 19.83 18.95 17.19
N SER A 97 20.03 18.06 18.16
CA SER A 97 21.16 18.13 19.07
C SER A 97 22.49 18.00 18.34
N ALA A 98 22.62 17.08 17.37
CA ALA A 98 23.85 16.87 16.61
C ALA A 98 24.23 18.05 15.70
N ILE A 99 23.25 18.79 15.20
CA ILE A 99 23.47 20.02 14.41
C ILE A 99 24.00 21.17 15.29
N GLY A 100 23.92 21.04 16.62
CA GLY A 100 24.32 22.08 17.56
C GLY A 100 23.23 23.12 17.78
N VAL A 101 21.95 22.76 17.64
CA VAL A 101 20.84 23.65 18.01
C VAL A 101 20.96 24.00 19.50
N GLY A 102 21.24 25.27 19.79
CA GLY A 102 21.47 25.78 21.14
C GLY A 102 22.94 25.97 21.52
N GLU A 103 23.89 25.62 20.66
CA GLU A 103 25.32 25.85 20.88
C GLU A 103 25.79 27.22 20.34
N LYS A 104 26.65 27.92 21.10
CA LYS A 104 27.18 29.24 20.71
C LYS A 104 28.16 29.19 19.54
N SER A 105 28.80 28.05 19.31
CA SER A 105 29.78 27.80 18.25
C SER A 105 29.14 27.43 16.91
N ALA A 106 27.87 27.01 16.90
CA ALA A 106 27.17 26.60 15.69
C ALA A 106 26.79 27.84 14.85
N THR A 107 27.13 27.83 13.56
CA THR A 107 26.77 28.92 12.65
C THR A 107 25.53 28.55 11.85
N VAL A 108 24.65 29.54 11.63
CA VAL A 108 23.43 29.36 10.82
C VAL A 108 23.78 28.91 9.41
N ILE A 109 24.80 29.51 8.78
CA ILE A 109 25.22 29.15 7.42
C ILE A 109 25.78 27.73 7.31
N GLY A 110 26.54 27.28 8.32
CA GLY A 110 27.06 25.91 8.39
C GLY A 110 25.94 24.89 8.53
N ALA A 111 24.99 25.14 9.43
CA ALA A 111 23.79 24.31 9.56
C ALA A 111 22.99 24.28 8.24
N THR A 112 22.74 25.42 7.62
CA THR A 112 22.04 25.49 6.32
C THR A 112 22.73 24.66 5.24
N PHE A 113 24.06 24.71 5.15
CA PHE A 113 24.82 23.91 4.19
C PHE A 113 24.70 22.41 4.45
N GLN A 114 24.73 21.99 5.72
CA GLN A 114 24.51 20.59 6.11
C GLN A 114 23.11 20.10 5.70
N TRP A 115 22.06 20.90 5.93
CA TRP A 115 20.69 20.61 5.50
C TRP A 115 20.58 20.50 3.99
N PHE A 116 21.17 21.47 3.26
CA PHE A 116 21.22 21.45 1.80
C PHE A 116 21.85 20.15 1.28
N LEU A 117 23.04 19.78 1.76
CA LEU A 117 23.76 18.62 1.25
C LEU A 117 22.99 17.33 1.55
N ARG A 118 22.45 17.21 2.77
CA ARG A 118 21.59 16.10 3.18
C ARG A 118 20.37 15.94 2.26
N ASP A 119 19.64 17.03 2.00
CA ASP A 119 18.41 16.98 1.20
C ASP A 119 18.71 16.77 -0.28
N PHE A 120 19.75 17.42 -0.79
CA PHE A 120 20.23 17.23 -2.17
C PHE A 120 20.63 15.77 -2.43
N THR A 121 21.42 15.16 -1.55
CA THR A 121 21.79 13.73 -1.66
C THR A 121 20.56 12.82 -1.62
N GLY A 122 19.61 13.09 -0.72
CA GLY A 122 18.36 12.34 -0.65
C GLY A 122 17.57 12.42 -1.96
N MET A 123 17.30 13.63 -2.46
CA MET A 123 16.54 13.85 -3.69
C MET A 123 17.19 13.17 -4.90
N LEU A 124 18.51 13.34 -5.09
CA LEU A 124 19.24 12.65 -6.15
C LEU A 124 19.13 11.12 -6.04
N GLY A 125 19.26 10.60 -4.83
CA GLY A 125 19.11 9.17 -4.54
C GLY A 125 17.74 8.61 -4.93
N GLY A 126 16.68 9.35 -4.63
CA GLY A 126 15.30 8.97 -4.99
C GLY A 126 15.09 8.92 -6.49
N ILE A 127 15.62 9.90 -7.23
CA ILE A 127 15.59 9.92 -8.70
C ILE A 127 16.33 8.70 -9.27
N LEU A 128 17.55 8.44 -8.78
CA LEU A 128 18.35 7.29 -9.22
C LEU A 128 17.63 5.97 -8.93
N PHE A 129 17.08 5.80 -7.72
CA PHE A 129 16.32 4.60 -7.37
C PHE A 129 15.10 4.41 -8.29
N THR A 130 14.34 5.49 -8.54
CA THR A 130 13.20 5.46 -9.47
C THR A 130 13.64 5.04 -10.87
N PHE A 131 14.76 5.57 -11.37
CA PHE A 131 15.31 5.23 -12.67
C PHE A 131 15.66 3.74 -12.80
N TYR A 132 16.22 3.13 -11.75
CA TYR A 132 16.61 1.71 -11.78
C TYR A 132 15.47 0.74 -11.48
N GLN A 133 14.54 1.10 -10.60
CA GLN A 133 13.60 0.15 -9.99
C GLN A 133 12.11 0.46 -10.27
N GLY A 134 11.79 1.63 -10.82
CA GLY A 134 10.42 2.14 -10.92
C GLY A 134 9.39 1.22 -11.60
N SER A 135 9.83 0.36 -12.52
CA SER A 135 8.96 -0.56 -13.27
C SER A 135 8.49 -1.81 -12.49
N ASN A 136 9.03 -2.05 -11.29
CA ASN A 136 8.85 -3.29 -10.55
C ASN A 136 8.27 -3.09 -9.12
N LEU A 137 7.93 -1.85 -8.77
CA LEU A 137 7.50 -1.48 -7.42
C LEU A 137 6.07 -1.92 -7.11
N ASP A 138 5.17 -1.83 -8.09
CA ASP A 138 3.76 -2.22 -8.00
C ASP A 138 3.57 -3.75 -8.02
N SER A 139 4.33 -4.47 -8.85
CA SER A 139 4.21 -5.93 -8.99
C SER A 139 4.53 -6.69 -7.68
N ASN A 140 5.45 -6.18 -6.87
CA ASN A 140 5.87 -6.80 -5.61
C ASN A 140 5.51 -5.93 -4.38
N ALA A 141 4.31 -5.34 -4.38
CA ALA A 141 3.91 -4.34 -3.39
C ALA A 141 4.07 -4.80 -1.92
N LYS A 142 3.73 -6.04 -1.57
CA LYS A 142 3.93 -6.58 -0.20
C LYS A 142 5.39 -6.53 0.25
N MET A 143 6.31 -6.96 -0.61
CA MET A 143 7.74 -6.95 -0.32
C MET A 143 8.26 -5.52 -0.24
N TRP A 144 7.93 -4.68 -1.22
CA TRP A 144 8.41 -3.30 -1.25
C TRP A 144 7.91 -2.47 -0.07
N ARG A 145 6.72 -2.76 0.48
CA ARG A 145 6.28 -2.15 1.73
C ARG A 145 7.19 -2.48 2.92
N LEU A 146 7.57 -3.75 3.08
CA LEU A 146 8.49 -4.16 4.15
C LEU A 146 9.89 -3.56 3.95
N VAL A 147 10.38 -3.51 2.72
CA VAL A 147 11.69 -2.94 2.40
C VAL A 147 11.70 -1.43 2.58
N ALA A 148 10.64 -0.73 2.16
CA ALA A 148 10.50 0.71 2.36
C ALA A 148 10.54 1.07 3.85
N ASP A 149 9.74 0.39 4.66
CA ASP A 149 9.68 0.67 6.10
C ASP A 149 10.98 0.29 6.83
N LEU A 150 11.69 -0.75 6.38
CA LEU A 150 13.04 -1.03 6.88
C LEU A 150 14.03 0.10 6.56
N MET A 151 13.98 0.65 5.34
CA MET A 151 14.81 1.81 4.97
C MET A 151 14.42 3.06 5.76
N ASN A 152 13.13 3.26 6.04
CA ASN A 152 12.67 4.35 6.90
C ASN A 152 13.30 4.26 8.30
N ASP A 153 13.29 3.04 8.86
CA ASP A 153 13.86 2.75 10.17
C ASP A 153 15.38 2.97 10.19
N ILE A 154 16.09 2.57 9.14
CA ILE A 154 17.52 2.87 8.97
C ILE A 154 17.75 4.38 8.91
N GLY A 155 16.91 5.11 8.18
CA GLY A 155 16.95 6.57 8.10
C GLY A 155 16.83 7.24 9.46
N MET A 156 15.81 6.87 10.23
CA MET A 156 15.61 7.38 11.59
C MET A 156 16.72 6.92 12.55
N LEU A 157 17.27 5.73 12.37
CA LEU A 157 18.40 5.24 13.14
C LEU A 157 19.67 6.07 12.88
N MET A 158 19.92 6.46 11.63
CA MET A 158 21.04 7.36 11.30
C MET A 158 20.87 8.72 11.97
N ASP A 159 19.66 9.27 11.98
CA ASP A 159 19.34 10.51 12.68
C ASP A 159 19.63 10.36 14.21
N LEU A 160 19.24 9.24 14.82
CA LEU A 160 19.51 8.92 16.22
C LEU A 160 21.00 8.68 16.53
N LEU A 161 21.76 8.08 15.60
CA LEU A 161 23.19 7.82 15.74
C LEU A 161 24.05 9.06 15.49
N SER A 162 23.54 10.05 14.75
CA SER A 162 24.31 11.21 14.30
C SER A 162 25.07 11.96 15.42
N PRO A 163 24.56 12.12 16.66
CA PRO A 163 25.32 12.78 17.74
C PRO A 163 26.56 12.00 18.18
N LEU A 164 26.59 10.68 17.96
CA LEU A 164 27.70 9.82 18.37
C LEU A 164 28.90 9.90 17.41
N PHE A 165 28.70 10.47 16.22
CA PHE A 165 29.73 10.58 15.18
C PHE A 165 29.91 12.03 14.68
N PRO A 166 30.30 13.01 15.53
CA PRO A 166 30.41 14.41 15.10
C PRO A 166 31.35 14.62 13.89
N SER A 167 32.46 13.87 13.81
CA SER A 167 33.41 13.94 12.71
C SER A 167 32.87 13.40 11.37
N ALA A 168 31.89 12.51 11.42
CA ALA A 168 31.25 11.90 10.25
C ALA A 168 29.78 12.33 10.10
N PHE A 169 29.34 13.35 10.86
CA PHE A 169 27.94 13.75 10.98
C PHE A 169 27.26 13.87 9.62
N ILE A 170 27.87 14.62 8.69
CA ILE A 170 27.30 14.87 7.38
C ILE A 170 27.12 13.60 6.56
N VAL A 171 28.06 12.66 6.66
CA VAL A 171 27.97 11.36 5.95
C VAL A 171 26.81 10.54 6.51
N VAL A 172 26.69 10.46 7.85
CA VAL A 172 25.63 9.72 8.52
C VAL A 172 24.25 10.25 8.15
N VAL A 173 24.04 11.57 8.21
CA VAL A 173 22.73 12.14 7.88
C VAL A 173 22.41 12.08 6.39
N CYS A 174 23.42 12.16 5.50
CA CYS A 174 23.23 11.93 4.07
C CYS A 174 22.80 10.49 3.77
N LEU A 175 23.40 9.49 4.44
CA LEU A 175 22.96 8.09 4.33
C LEU A 175 21.53 7.91 4.85
N GLY A 176 21.18 8.57 5.96
CA GLY A 176 19.82 8.57 6.49
C GLY A 176 18.81 9.17 5.51
N SER A 177 19.15 10.31 4.90
CA SER A 177 18.35 10.98 3.88
C SER A 177 18.17 10.17 2.61
N LEU A 178 19.23 9.52 2.13
CA LEU A 178 19.18 8.59 1.01
C LEU A 178 18.21 7.43 1.28
N SER A 179 18.27 6.87 2.47
CA SER A 179 17.39 5.77 2.92
C SER A 179 15.92 6.21 3.00
N ARG A 180 15.63 7.40 3.53
CA ARG A 180 14.28 7.97 3.56
C ARG A 180 13.75 8.35 2.18
N SER A 181 14.62 8.79 1.27
CA SER A 181 14.23 9.09 -0.12
C SER A 181 13.82 7.83 -0.88
N PHE A 182 14.60 6.75 -0.74
CA PHE A 182 14.21 5.41 -1.22
C PHE A 182 12.83 5.01 -0.67
N THR A 183 12.62 5.21 0.64
CA THR A 183 11.36 4.90 1.31
C THR A 183 10.21 5.66 0.68
N GLY A 184 10.37 6.97 0.44
CA GLY A 184 9.34 7.81 -0.16
C GLY A 184 8.91 7.31 -1.54
N VAL A 185 9.86 6.91 -2.39
CA VAL A 185 9.57 6.36 -3.72
C VAL A 185 8.84 5.01 -3.63
N ALA A 186 9.38 4.07 -2.85
CA ALA A 186 8.81 2.72 -2.73
C ALA A 186 7.44 2.73 -2.03
N SER A 187 7.29 3.49 -0.95
CA SER A 187 6.03 3.68 -0.25
C SER A 187 4.99 4.35 -1.13
N GLY A 188 5.36 5.42 -1.86
CA GLY A 188 4.45 6.10 -2.79
C GLY A 188 3.94 5.18 -3.91
N ALA A 189 4.82 4.40 -4.53
CA ALA A 189 4.45 3.46 -5.60
C ALA A 189 3.58 2.30 -5.08
N THR A 190 3.93 1.71 -3.94
CA THR A 190 3.15 0.62 -3.34
C THR A 190 1.81 1.11 -2.81
N ARG A 191 1.74 2.30 -2.22
CA ARG A 191 0.49 2.96 -1.82
C ARG A 191 -0.44 3.12 -3.02
N ALA A 192 0.06 3.66 -4.13
CA ALA A 192 -0.73 3.78 -5.36
C ALA A 192 -1.29 2.42 -5.84
N ALA A 193 -0.47 1.37 -5.83
CA ALA A 193 -0.91 0.02 -6.20
C ALA A 193 -1.98 -0.52 -5.23
N LEU A 194 -1.83 -0.29 -3.92
CA LEU A 194 -2.82 -0.70 -2.92
C LEU A 194 -4.11 0.09 -3.00
N THR A 195 -4.05 1.40 -3.26
CA THR A 195 -5.23 2.22 -3.47
C THR A 195 -6.05 1.71 -4.65
N GLN A 196 -5.39 1.29 -5.74
CA GLN A 196 -6.08 0.65 -6.88
C GLN A 196 -6.66 -0.71 -6.50
N HIS A 197 -5.89 -1.54 -5.78
CA HIS A 197 -6.37 -2.84 -5.28
C HIS A 197 -7.62 -2.69 -4.40
N PHE A 198 -7.66 -1.70 -3.52
CA PHE A 198 -8.78 -1.47 -2.62
C PHE A 198 -10.02 -0.91 -3.32
N ALA A 199 -9.93 -0.38 -4.54
CA ALA A 199 -11.05 0.26 -5.22
C ALA A 199 -11.95 -0.78 -5.93
N LEU A 200 -13.18 -0.94 -5.46
CA LEU A 200 -14.17 -1.82 -6.11
C LEU A 200 -15.17 -1.08 -7.00
N GLN A 201 -15.24 0.26 -6.91
CA GLN A 201 -16.28 1.07 -7.57
C GLN A 201 -15.68 2.32 -8.24
N ASP A 202 -14.51 2.17 -8.88
CA ASP A 202 -13.75 3.29 -9.47
C ASP A 202 -13.49 4.45 -8.48
N ASN A 203 -13.41 4.12 -7.18
CA ASN A 203 -13.36 5.04 -6.04
C ASN A 203 -11.93 5.23 -5.49
N ALA A 204 -10.90 4.98 -6.30
CA ALA A 204 -9.50 5.08 -5.90
C ALA A 204 -9.11 6.47 -5.34
N ALA A 205 -9.65 7.54 -5.91
CA ALA A 205 -9.40 8.91 -5.44
C ALA A 205 -10.00 9.14 -4.03
N ASP A 206 -11.21 8.62 -3.78
CA ASP A 206 -11.84 8.72 -2.46
C ASP A 206 -11.05 7.90 -1.43
N ILE A 207 -10.66 6.66 -1.76
CA ILE A 207 -9.80 5.83 -0.90
C ILE A 207 -8.50 6.57 -0.55
N SER A 208 -7.81 7.14 -1.53
CA SER A 208 -6.58 7.93 -1.31
C SER A 208 -6.80 9.10 -0.36
N ALA A 209 -7.91 9.84 -0.52
CA ALA A 209 -8.25 10.96 0.35
C ALA A 209 -8.55 10.53 1.80
N LYS A 210 -9.24 9.39 1.98
CA LYS A 210 -9.55 8.84 3.32
C LYS A 210 -8.33 8.26 4.00
N GLU A 211 -7.49 7.53 3.25
CA GLU A 211 -6.19 7.05 3.73
C GLU A 211 -5.31 8.23 4.17
N GLY A 212 -5.25 9.31 3.39
CA GLY A 212 -4.54 10.53 3.78
C GLY A 212 -5.08 11.15 5.08
N SER A 213 -6.39 11.07 5.32
CA SER A 213 -7.00 11.52 6.59
C SER A 213 -6.61 10.61 7.77
N GLN A 214 -6.58 9.29 7.56
CA GLN A 214 -6.12 8.31 8.54
C GLN A 214 -4.63 8.51 8.89
N GLU A 215 -3.77 8.68 7.88
CA GLU A 215 -2.33 8.96 8.05
C GLU A 215 -2.11 10.28 8.80
N THR A 216 -2.87 11.33 8.48
CA THR A 216 -2.80 12.61 9.18
C THR A 216 -3.14 12.46 10.66
N MET A 217 -4.20 11.72 10.99
CA MET A 217 -4.58 11.44 12.38
C MET A 217 -3.50 10.64 13.12
N ALA A 218 -2.97 9.59 12.48
CA ALA A 218 -1.86 8.80 13.03
C ALA A 218 -0.62 9.66 13.28
N THR A 219 -0.33 10.59 12.36
CA THR A 219 0.76 11.58 12.50
C THR A 219 0.57 12.46 13.73
N MET A 220 -0.60 13.09 13.86
CA MET A 220 -0.89 13.98 14.98
C MET A 220 -0.78 13.26 16.33
N MET A 221 -1.35 12.06 16.43
CA MET A 221 -1.28 11.25 17.64
C MET A 221 0.15 10.78 17.93
N GLY A 222 0.86 10.28 16.92
CA GLY A 222 2.22 9.76 17.07
C GLY A 222 3.23 10.84 17.41
N MET A 223 3.12 12.03 16.83
CA MET A 223 3.94 13.18 17.21
C MET A 223 3.67 13.61 18.66
N SER A 224 2.41 13.63 19.09
CA SER A 224 2.04 13.98 20.48
C SER A 224 2.62 12.97 21.47
N LEU A 225 2.46 11.67 21.20
CA LEU A 225 3.04 10.59 22.01
C LEU A 225 4.57 10.61 21.99
N GLY A 226 5.17 10.82 20.82
CA GLY A 226 6.62 10.92 20.65
C GLY A 226 7.22 12.08 21.43
N MET A 227 6.57 13.24 21.42
CA MET A 227 7.01 14.39 22.20
C MET A 227 6.90 14.13 23.71
N LEU A 228 5.82 13.50 24.16
CA LEU A 228 5.66 13.10 25.57
C LEU A 228 6.74 12.09 25.98
N LEU A 229 7.01 11.11 25.13
CA LEU A 229 8.06 10.10 25.34
C LEU A 229 9.45 10.75 25.37
N ALA A 230 9.73 11.69 24.48
CA ALA A 230 10.96 12.48 24.45
C ALA A 230 11.17 13.25 25.76
N ARG A 231 10.10 13.81 26.34
CA ARG A 231 10.14 14.48 27.65
C ARG A 231 10.46 13.51 28.78
N PHE A 232 9.83 12.34 28.81
CA PHE A 232 10.07 11.34 29.88
C PHE A 232 11.43 10.67 29.79
N THR A 233 11.98 10.50 28.58
CA THR A 233 13.28 9.88 28.35
C THR A 233 14.43 10.89 28.32
N SER A 234 14.15 12.19 28.48
CA SER A 234 15.14 13.26 28.49
C SER A 234 16.24 13.02 29.53
N GLY A 235 17.50 13.14 29.10
CA GLY A 235 18.67 12.90 29.95
C GLY A 235 18.97 11.43 30.24
N ASN A 236 18.21 10.48 29.69
CA ASN A 236 18.45 9.05 29.84
C ASN A 236 18.64 8.36 28.47
N PRO A 237 19.88 8.27 27.96
CA PRO A 237 20.17 7.68 26.66
C PRO A 237 19.68 6.22 26.54
N MET A 238 19.79 5.43 27.61
CA MET A 238 19.33 4.04 27.60
C MET A 238 17.82 3.94 27.38
N ALA A 239 17.04 4.82 28.01
CA ALA A 239 15.59 4.86 27.82
C ALA A 239 15.21 5.29 26.40
N ILE A 240 15.93 6.24 25.80
CA ILE A 240 15.73 6.66 24.40
C ILE A 240 16.00 5.48 23.46
N TRP A 241 17.15 4.81 23.60
CA TRP A 241 17.52 3.66 22.77
C TRP A 241 16.55 2.50 22.93
N LEU A 242 16.19 2.14 24.16
CA LEU A 242 15.23 1.07 24.42
C LEU A 242 13.88 1.37 23.77
N SER A 243 13.38 2.60 23.93
CA SER A 243 12.10 3.04 23.35
C SER A 243 12.14 3.02 21.82
N PHE A 244 13.21 3.55 21.23
CA PHE A 244 13.38 3.56 19.77
C PHE A 244 13.45 2.15 19.19
N LEU A 245 14.24 1.26 19.80
CA LEU A 245 14.40 -0.12 19.35
C LEU A 245 13.11 -0.92 19.54
N SER A 246 12.41 -0.78 20.68
CA SER A 246 11.13 -1.48 20.91
C SER A 246 10.06 -1.04 19.92
N LEU A 247 9.96 0.27 19.66
CA LEU A 247 9.03 0.81 18.67
C LEU A 247 9.42 0.38 17.25
N THR A 248 10.71 0.19 16.95
CA THR A 248 11.19 -0.27 15.64
C THR A 248 10.83 -1.74 15.42
N VAL A 249 10.99 -2.59 16.43
CA VAL A 249 10.52 -3.99 16.37
C VAL A 249 9.01 -4.04 16.19
N PHE A 250 8.26 -3.25 16.96
CA PHE A 250 6.81 -3.16 16.82
C PHE A 250 6.39 -2.65 15.44
N HIS A 251 7.07 -1.62 14.92
CA HIS A 251 6.84 -1.05 13.59
C HIS A 251 6.97 -2.10 12.48
N MET A 252 8.09 -2.84 12.47
CA MET A 252 8.30 -3.91 11.48
C MET A 252 7.30 -5.06 11.65
N TYR A 253 6.95 -5.40 12.89
CA TYR A 253 5.92 -6.41 13.15
C TYR A 253 4.53 -5.96 12.65
N ALA A 254 4.13 -4.72 12.93
CA ALA A 254 2.85 -4.17 12.48
C ALA A 254 2.80 -4.12 10.95
N ASN A 255 3.86 -3.71 10.26
CA ASN A 255 3.92 -3.75 8.80
C ASN A 255 3.83 -5.18 8.26
N TYR A 256 4.54 -6.14 8.88
CA TYR A 256 4.42 -7.56 8.53
C TYR A 256 2.96 -8.03 8.66
N ARG A 257 2.26 -7.67 9.73
CA ARG A 257 0.85 -8.00 9.91
C ARG A 257 -0.04 -7.33 8.86
N ALA A 258 0.21 -6.06 8.52
CA ALA A 258 -0.50 -5.34 7.47
C ALA A 258 -0.39 -6.06 6.12
N VAL A 259 0.83 -6.37 5.68
CA VAL A 259 1.03 -7.02 4.37
C VAL A 259 0.51 -8.46 4.32
N ARG A 260 0.39 -9.14 5.48
CA ARG A 260 -0.24 -10.46 5.58
C ARG A 260 -1.77 -10.41 5.52
N CYS A 261 -2.40 -9.25 5.73
CA CYS A 261 -3.83 -9.07 5.48
C CYS A 261 -4.14 -8.98 3.99
N LEU A 262 -3.20 -8.47 3.17
CA LEU A 262 -3.42 -8.21 1.76
C LEU A 262 -3.61 -9.47 0.93
N VAL A 263 -4.66 -9.50 0.12
CA VAL A 263 -4.97 -10.54 -0.86
C VAL A 263 -4.94 -9.93 -2.25
N LEU A 264 -3.74 -9.67 -2.76
CA LEU A 264 -3.55 -9.01 -4.05
C LEU A 264 -4.02 -9.90 -5.21
N ASN A 265 -4.89 -9.34 -6.04
CA ASN A 265 -5.35 -9.89 -7.31
C ASN A 265 -4.50 -9.35 -8.49
N SER A 266 -3.21 -9.10 -8.28
CA SER A 266 -2.28 -8.82 -9.38
C SER A 266 -1.33 -10.01 -9.54
N LEU A 267 -0.96 -10.37 -10.77
CA LEU A 267 -0.01 -11.46 -11.00
C LEU A 267 1.40 -10.88 -10.96
N ASN A 268 2.22 -11.44 -10.09
CA ASN A 268 3.65 -11.24 -10.10
C ASN A 268 4.35 -12.58 -10.34
N PHE A 269 5.67 -12.54 -10.42
CA PHE A 269 6.48 -13.72 -10.65
C PHE A 269 6.16 -14.89 -9.71
N GLU A 270 6.11 -14.62 -8.41
CA GLU A 270 5.94 -15.63 -7.37
C GLU A 270 4.52 -16.21 -7.38
N ARG A 271 3.49 -15.35 -7.41
CA ARG A 271 2.09 -15.75 -7.48
C ARG A 271 1.82 -16.58 -8.74
N SER A 272 2.38 -16.18 -9.88
CA SER A 272 2.30 -16.96 -11.13
C SER A 272 3.00 -18.31 -11.01
N SER A 273 4.17 -18.37 -10.37
CA SER A 273 4.89 -19.63 -10.15
C SER A 273 4.10 -20.59 -9.26
N ILE A 274 3.50 -20.09 -8.18
CA ILE A 274 2.64 -20.88 -7.26
C ILE A 274 1.43 -21.43 -8.00
N LEU A 275 0.67 -20.56 -8.69
CA LEU A 275 -0.52 -20.93 -9.44
C LEU A 275 -0.22 -22.01 -10.47
N LEU A 276 0.80 -21.78 -11.28
CA LEU A 276 1.16 -22.68 -12.35
C LEU A 276 1.63 -24.04 -11.82
N THR A 277 2.46 -24.04 -10.79
CA THR A 277 2.98 -25.29 -10.22
C THR A 277 1.83 -26.13 -9.65
N HIS A 278 0.93 -25.51 -8.89
CA HIS A 278 -0.24 -26.19 -8.35
C HIS A 278 -1.14 -26.74 -9.45
N PHE A 279 -1.37 -25.94 -10.49
CA PHE A 279 -2.20 -26.31 -11.62
C PHE A 279 -1.65 -27.50 -12.40
N ILE A 280 -0.35 -27.52 -12.70
CA ILE A 280 0.30 -28.65 -13.38
C ILE A 280 0.16 -29.95 -12.58
N GLN A 281 0.24 -29.85 -11.24
CA GLN A 281 0.24 -31.02 -10.37
C GLN A 281 -1.17 -31.58 -10.09
N THR A 282 -2.17 -30.71 -9.99
CA THR A 282 -3.51 -31.07 -9.48
C THR A 282 -4.64 -30.85 -10.49
N GLY A 283 -4.38 -30.10 -11.57
CA GLY A 283 -5.41 -29.62 -12.48
C GLY A 283 -6.35 -28.57 -11.87
N GLN A 284 -6.07 -28.06 -10.66
CA GLN A 284 -6.92 -27.11 -9.95
C GLN A 284 -6.27 -25.72 -9.85
N VAL A 285 -7.12 -24.70 -9.96
CA VAL A 285 -6.78 -23.28 -9.83
C VAL A 285 -6.93 -22.86 -8.37
N LEU A 286 -5.90 -22.23 -7.81
CA LEU A 286 -5.97 -21.65 -6.47
C LEU A 286 -6.66 -20.28 -6.50
N SER A 287 -7.40 -19.97 -5.43
CA SER A 287 -7.96 -18.64 -5.21
C SER A 287 -6.87 -17.63 -4.81
N PRO A 288 -7.10 -16.31 -4.97
CA PRO A 288 -6.18 -15.28 -4.49
C PRO A 288 -5.79 -15.45 -3.01
N GLU A 289 -6.72 -15.85 -2.15
CA GLU A 289 -6.50 -16.07 -0.71
C GLU A 289 -5.52 -17.23 -0.47
N GLN A 290 -5.71 -18.34 -1.21
CA GLN A 290 -4.83 -19.51 -1.12
C GLN A 290 -3.42 -19.14 -1.58
N VAL A 291 -3.28 -18.45 -2.72
CA VAL A 291 -1.99 -18.00 -3.24
C VAL A 291 -1.33 -17.00 -2.28
N SER A 292 -2.09 -16.04 -1.74
CA SER A 292 -1.60 -15.04 -0.79
C SER A 292 -1.04 -15.67 0.49
N SER A 293 -1.64 -16.78 0.94
CA SER A 293 -1.15 -17.51 2.12
C SER A 293 0.21 -18.16 1.89
N MET A 294 0.49 -18.58 0.65
CA MET A 294 1.72 -19.25 0.20
C MET A 294 2.82 -18.25 -0.21
N GLU A 295 2.45 -17.06 -0.70
CA GLU A 295 3.38 -16.01 -1.14
C GLU A 295 4.27 -15.55 0.02
N GLY A 296 5.57 -15.49 -0.26
CA GLY A 296 6.57 -14.86 0.57
C GLY A 296 6.45 -13.33 0.54
N VAL A 297 6.53 -12.71 1.71
CA VAL A 297 6.53 -11.23 1.82
C VAL A 297 7.94 -10.66 1.91
N LEU A 298 8.95 -11.50 2.15
CA LEU A 298 10.34 -11.07 2.31
C LEU A 298 11.09 -11.14 0.97
N PRO A 299 12.07 -10.25 0.76
CA PRO A 299 12.88 -10.28 -0.45
C PRO A 299 13.68 -11.59 -0.56
N LEU A 300 13.97 -11.98 -1.81
CA LEU A 300 14.60 -13.26 -2.15
C LEU A 300 15.93 -13.54 -1.41
N TRP A 301 16.72 -12.50 -1.12
CA TRP A 301 17.95 -12.66 -0.35
C TRP A 301 17.68 -13.08 1.11
N ALA A 302 16.59 -12.61 1.71
CA ALA A 302 16.21 -12.96 3.07
C ALA A 302 15.59 -14.37 3.14
N THR A 303 14.89 -14.81 2.09
CA THR A 303 14.33 -16.17 2.00
C THR A 303 15.37 -17.22 1.61
N SER A 304 16.42 -16.83 0.88
CA SER A 304 17.58 -17.68 0.55
C SER A 304 18.32 -18.18 1.80
N LEU A 305 18.39 -17.36 2.87
CA LEU A 305 18.94 -17.78 4.16
C LEU A 305 18.09 -18.84 4.90
N ARG A 306 16.81 -19.01 4.53
CA ARG A 306 15.86 -19.90 5.20
C ARG A 306 15.60 -21.21 4.45
N SER A 307 15.91 -21.28 3.15
CA SER A 307 15.65 -22.48 2.33
C SER A 307 16.92 -23.13 1.82
N THR A 308 17.41 -24.13 2.55
CA THR A 308 18.41 -25.09 2.06
C THR A 308 17.80 -26.30 1.35
N ASN A 309 16.46 -26.41 1.25
CA ASN A 309 15.80 -27.66 0.82
C ASN A 309 14.67 -27.55 -0.23
N SER A 310 14.30 -26.37 -0.74
CA SER A 310 13.39 -26.29 -1.89
C SER A 310 14.15 -26.10 -3.20
N LYS A 311 14.00 -27.05 -4.14
CA LYS A 311 14.52 -26.92 -5.51
C LYS A 311 14.01 -25.59 -6.10
N PRO A 312 14.87 -24.61 -6.46
CA PRO A 312 14.40 -23.31 -6.92
C PRO A 312 13.89 -23.44 -8.36
N LEU A 313 12.61 -23.75 -8.53
CA LEU A 313 11.89 -23.69 -9.80
C LEU A 313 11.63 -22.25 -10.28
N HIS A 314 11.86 -21.26 -9.40
CA HIS A 314 11.89 -19.83 -9.71
C HIS A 314 12.87 -19.45 -10.85
N LYS A 315 13.75 -20.36 -11.31
CA LYS A 315 14.62 -20.12 -12.47
C LYS A 315 13.96 -20.41 -13.83
N ARG A 316 12.73 -20.96 -13.89
CA ARG A 316 12.20 -21.59 -15.11
C ARG A 316 10.99 -20.92 -15.75
N VAL A 317 10.48 -19.83 -15.17
CA VAL A 317 9.39 -19.02 -15.74
C VAL A 317 9.95 -17.62 -15.92
N GLN A 318 9.69 -16.94 -17.04
CA GLN A 318 10.03 -15.53 -17.21
C GLN A 318 8.81 -14.80 -17.77
N LEU A 319 8.37 -13.77 -17.05
CA LEU A 319 7.23 -12.92 -17.44
C LEU A 319 7.76 -11.61 -18.03
N GLY A 320 7.08 -11.10 -19.07
CA GLY A 320 7.44 -9.86 -19.77
C GLY A 320 8.58 -10.00 -20.78
N VAL A 321 8.93 -11.22 -21.18
CA VAL A 321 10.00 -11.45 -22.18
C VAL A 321 9.57 -10.88 -23.52
N ARG A 322 10.43 -10.09 -24.16
CA ARG A 322 10.18 -9.60 -25.52
C ARG A 322 10.17 -10.81 -26.46
N VAL A 323 9.15 -10.94 -27.30
CA VAL A 323 9.12 -12.02 -28.31
C VAL A 323 10.40 -12.03 -29.15
N SER A 324 10.97 -10.86 -29.45
CA SER A 324 12.23 -10.72 -30.18
C SER A 324 13.47 -11.28 -29.45
N SER A 325 13.38 -11.56 -28.16
CA SER A 325 14.45 -12.20 -27.38
C SER A 325 14.34 -13.72 -27.34
N LEU A 326 13.26 -14.30 -27.91
CA LEU A 326 13.14 -15.73 -28.10
C LEU A 326 14.09 -16.21 -29.23
N PRO A 327 14.56 -17.46 -29.18
CA PRO A 327 15.22 -18.10 -30.32
C PRO A 327 14.35 -18.01 -31.58
N ARG A 328 15.01 -17.86 -32.75
CA ARG A 328 14.32 -17.70 -34.05
C ARG A 328 13.34 -18.83 -34.37
N LEU A 329 13.64 -20.06 -33.94
CA LEU A 329 12.77 -21.22 -34.07
C LEU A 329 11.46 -21.06 -33.30
N ASP A 330 11.55 -20.62 -32.04
CA ASP A 330 10.39 -20.43 -31.17
C ASP A 330 9.52 -19.27 -31.70
N MET A 331 10.14 -18.16 -32.15
CA MET A 331 9.41 -17.06 -32.79
C MET A 331 8.66 -17.49 -34.06
N LEU A 332 9.28 -18.32 -34.90
CA LEU A 332 8.64 -18.82 -36.13
C LEU A 332 7.50 -19.79 -35.82
N GLN A 333 7.62 -20.60 -34.77
CA GLN A 333 6.55 -21.47 -34.31
C GLN A 333 5.36 -20.67 -33.75
N LEU A 334 5.65 -19.58 -33.03
CA LEU A 334 4.67 -18.62 -32.51
C LEU A 334 3.89 -17.92 -33.62
N LEU A 335 4.60 -17.45 -34.67
CA LEU A 335 4.03 -16.69 -35.78
C LEU A 335 3.26 -17.55 -36.79
N ASN A 336 3.64 -18.82 -36.97
CA ASN A 336 3.04 -19.68 -37.99
C ASN A 336 1.73 -20.37 -37.53
N GLY A 337 1.26 -20.11 -36.30
CA GLY A 337 -0.03 -20.62 -35.83
C GLY A 337 -0.17 -22.15 -35.97
N VAL A 338 0.94 -22.89 -35.95
CA VAL A 338 0.92 -24.36 -36.03
C VAL A 338 0.30 -24.85 -34.73
N GLY A 339 -1.00 -25.08 -34.80
CA GLY A 339 -1.85 -25.43 -33.67
C GLY A 339 -1.29 -26.58 -32.86
N ALA A 340 -1.23 -26.35 -31.54
CA ALA A 340 -1.58 -27.27 -30.45
C ALA A 340 -1.03 -28.72 -30.42
N SER A 341 -0.24 -29.20 -31.39
CA SER A 341 0.04 -30.63 -31.55
C SER A 341 1.52 -30.99 -31.72
N SER A 342 2.45 -30.02 -31.71
CA SER A 342 3.87 -30.34 -31.86
C SER A 342 4.77 -29.50 -30.94
N TYR A 343 4.45 -29.49 -29.64
CA TYR A 343 5.37 -29.02 -28.61
C TYR A 343 5.86 -30.23 -27.81
N LYS A 344 6.87 -30.92 -28.35
CA LYS A 344 7.56 -32.01 -27.63
C LYS A 344 8.56 -31.52 -26.59
N ASN A 345 8.88 -30.22 -26.54
CA ASN A 345 9.83 -29.66 -25.58
C ASN A 345 9.43 -28.23 -25.15
N GLY A 346 8.70 -28.11 -24.05
CA GLY A 346 8.99 -27.10 -23.02
C GLY A 346 8.85 -25.60 -23.31
N LEU A 347 7.89 -25.14 -24.13
CA LEU A 347 7.53 -23.71 -24.17
C LEU A 347 6.01 -23.55 -24.33
N ILE A 348 5.41 -22.72 -23.49
CA ILE A 348 4.03 -22.25 -23.59
C ILE A 348 4.09 -20.72 -23.62
N ASP A 349 3.67 -20.12 -24.72
CA ASP A 349 3.54 -18.66 -24.85
C ASP A 349 2.07 -18.25 -24.74
N LEU A 350 1.75 -17.37 -23.80
CA LEU A 350 0.43 -16.75 -23.70
C LEU A 350 0.48 -15.27 -24.06
N PHE A 351 -0.38 -14.92 -25.02
CA PHE A 351 -0.74 -13.55 -25.38
C PHE A 351 -2.07 -13.16 -24.71
N PHE A 352 -2.06 -12.14 -23.86
CA PHE A 352 -3.27 -11.47 -23.38
C PHE A 352 -3.36 -10.07 -24.02
N HIS A 353 -4.41 -9.82 -24.80
CA HIS A 353 -4.61 -8.58 -25.55
C HIS A 353 -5.06 -7.40 -24.66
N ASN A 354 -5.30 -7.60 -23.36
CA ASN A 354 -5.82 -6.56 -22.46
C ASN A 354 -4.98 -6.26 -21.20
N LEU A 355 -3.74 -6.76 -21.11
CA LEU A 355 -2.77 -6.30 -20.13
C LEU A 355 -1.55 -5.78 -20.89
N SER A 356 -1.47 -4.47 -21.07
CA SER A 356 -0.42 -3.77 -21.83
C SER A 356 1.02 -3.94 -21.28
N ARG A 357 1.29 -4.87 -20.35
CA ARG A 357 2.61 -5.03 -19.71
C ARG A 357 3.10 -6.44 -19.39
N THR A 358 2.43 -7.54 -19.77
CA THR A 358 2.93 -8.88 -19.38
C THR A 358 2.69 -9.95 -20.44
N LEU A 359 3.76 -10.40 -21.12
CA LEU A 359 3.80 -11.64 -21.90
C LEU A 359 4.25 -12.80 -21.00
N VAL A 360 3.53 -13.92 -20.98
CA VAL A 360 3.87 -15.08 -20.14
C VAL A 360 4.51 -16.14 -21.03
N SER A 361 5.78 -16.50 -20.80
CA SER A 361 6.44 -17.65 -21.44
C SER A 361 6.82 -18.70 -20.38
N LEU A 362 6.48 -19.96 -20.64
CA LEU A 362 6.18 -20.90 -19.58
C LEU A 362 6.60 -22.32 -20.03
N SER A 363 7.76 -22.79 -19.57
CA SER A 363 8.31 -24.08 -20.00
C SER A 363 7.76 -25.28 -19.21
N ILE A 364 6.69 -25.92 -19.71
CA ILE A 364 6.13 -27.16 -19.11
C ILE A 364 6.61 -28.39 -19.89
N LEU A 365 7.25 -29.32 -19.18
CA LEU A 365 7.67 -30.63 -19.68
C LEU A 365 6.56 -31.67 -19.40
N ASP A 366 5.40 -31.57 -20.06
CA ASP A 366 4.52 -32.74 -20.26
C ASP A 366 3.39 -32.47 -21.26
N VAL A 367 3.24 -33.34 -22.27
CA VAL A 367 2.41 -33.09 -23.47
C VAL A 367 0.90 -33.14 -23.18
N SER A 368 0.47 -33.85 -22.13
CA SER A 368 -0.93 -33.90 -21.70
C SER A 368 -1.38 -32.66 -20.93
N SER A 369 -0.43 -31.86 -20.41
CA SER A 369 -0.69 -30.67 -19.60
C SER A 369 -0.83 -29.39 -20.44
N VAL A 370 -0.42 -29.41 -21.72
CA VAL A 370 -0.30 -28.24 -22.60
C VAL A 370 -1.66 -27.76 -23.16
N LEU A 371 -2.52 -28.68 -23.62
CA LEU A 371 -3.87 -28.34 -24.08
C LEU A 371 -4.79 -27.90 -22.92
N VAL A 372 -4.55 -28.45 -21.73
CA VAL A 372 -5.24 -28.07 -20.51
C VAL A 372 -4.79 -26.65 -20.09
N CYS A 373 -3.50 -26.31 -20.13
CA CYS A 373 -2.98 -25.01 -19.69
C CYS A 373 -3.50 -23.80 -20.51
N CYS A 374 -3.67 -23.93 -21.83
CA CYS A 374 -4.18 -22.83 -22.68
C CYS A 374 -5.66 -22.51 -22.45
N CYS A 375 -6.53 -23.54 -22.37
CA CYS A 375 -7.93 -23.33 -22.00
C CYS A 375 -8.05 -22.83 -20.55
N THR A 376 -7.19 -23.32 -19.66
CA THR A 376 -7.22 -22.98 -18.23
C THR A 376 -6.74 -21.56 -17.96
N LEU A 377 -5.74 -21.02 -18.64
CA LEU A 377 -5.30 -19.65 -18.39
C LEU A 377 -6.29 -18.60 -18.92
N LEU A 378 -7.04 -18.93 -19.98
CA LEU A 378 -8.19 -18.12 -20.40
C LEU A 378 -9.31 -18.19 -19.34
N GLN A 379 -9.62 -19.37 -18.83
CA GLN A 379 -10.61 -19.57 -17.75
C GLN A 379 -10.18 -18.93 -16.42
N LEU A 380 -8.89 -19.01 -16.07
CA LEU A 380 -8.24 -18.35 -14.93
C LEU A 380 -8.35 -16.84 -15.06
N SER A 381 -8.05 -16.25 -16.22
CA SER A 381 -8.17 -14.81 -16.41
C SER A 381 -9.62 -14.33 -16.26
N ILE A 382 -10.59 -15.12 -16.75
CA ILE A 382 -12.01 -14.79 -16.60
C ILE A 382 -12.42 -14.94 -15.14
N TYR A 383 -12.09 -16.07 -14.49
CA TYR A 383 -12.48 -16.38 -13.10
C TYR A 383 -11.75 -15.55 -12.03
N TRP A 384 -10.62 -14.93 -12.38
CA TRP A 384 -9.78 -14.17 -11.46
C TRP A 384 -9.91 -12.66 -11.66
N LEU A 385 -10.48 -12.22 -12.78
CA LEU A 385 -10.91 -10.83 -13.04
C LEU A 385 -12.41 -10.60 -12.75
N THR A 386 -13.23 -11.66 -12.68
CA THR A 386 -14.61 -11.62 -12.16
C THR A 386 -14.63 -11.99 -10.69
#